data_AF-A0A1E4IDU7-F1
#
_entry.id   AF-A0A1E4IDU7-F1
#
_cell.length_a   1.000
_cell.length_b   1.000
_cell.length_c   1.000
_cell.angle_alpha   90.00
_cell.angle_beta   90.00
_cell.angle_gamma   90.00
#
_symmetry.space_group_name_H-M   'P 1'
#
loop_
_entity.id
_entity.type
_entity.pdbx_description
1 polymer ?
#
loop_
_entity_poly.entity_id
_entity_poly.type
_entity_poly.pdbx_seq_one_letter_code
_entity_poly.pdbx_strand_id
1 'polypeptide(L)'
;MEQHRGVPVSELSDAELERQGTRAHASRNWVFLHGTADQFGRHTERMLELEQEYLRRHPKRTWQGTGASAATAVSRVEQIRQVLRVFESQVDALLSELAEEQAPGAGGQRPTEAAKALLLARFAEAPGARMHKLEAHQAARELGLSAPDVAGLYKQDPPLLAAAGAYRLLTESGRDWLATHPGQA
;
A
#
# COMPACT_ATOMS: atom_id res chain seq x y z
N MET A 1 20.87 30.19 -2.94
CA MET A 1 19.78 31.09 -2.53
C MET A 1 19.68 32.19 -3.57
N GLU A 2 18.44 32.50 -3.96
CA GLU A 2 17.94 33.38 -5.03
C GLU A 2 18.57 33.29 -6.44
N GLN A 3 17.88 32.59 -7.36
CA GLN A 3 17.89 32.93 -8.79
C GLN A 3 16.48 32.88 -9.36
N HIS A 4 15.57 33.66 -8.78
CA HIS A 4 14.28 33.95 -9.40
C HIS A 4 14.52 34.98 -10.49
N ARG A 5 14.71 34.50 -11.72
CA ARG A 5 15.05 35.31 -12.90
C ARG A 5 13.82 36.10 -13.42
N GLY A 6 13.18 36.87 -12.54
CA GLY A 6 11.99 37.68 -12.80
C GLY A 6 11.52 38.45 -11.57
N VAL A 7 10.59 39.39 -11.78
CA VAL A 7 9.96 40.17 -10.70
C VAL A 7 9.28 39.21 -9.70
N PRO A 8 9.47 39.41 -8.37
CA PRO A 8 8.78 38.64 -7.33
C PRO A 8 7.26 38.63 -7.56
N VAL A 9 6.59 37.50 -7.31
CA VAL A 9 5.14 37.39 -7.57
C VAL A 9 4.34 38.42 -6.77
N SER A 10 4.77 38.71 -5.54
CA SER A 10 4.17 39.72 -4.66
C SER A 10 4.18 41.15 -5.25
N GLU A 11 5.11 41.45 -6.14
CA GLU A 11 5.28 42.76 -6.78
C GLU A 11 4.54 42.86 -8.12
N LEU A 12 3.99 41.76 -8.65
CA LEU A 12 3.23 41.81 -9.89
C LEU A 12 1.92 42.58 -9.71
N SER A 13 1.51 43.31 -10.74
CA SER A 13 0.12 43.80 -10.85
C SER A 13 -0.85 42.64 -11.06
N ASP A 14 -2.12 42.79 -10.69
CA ASP A 14 -3.15 41.75 -10.90
C ASP A 14 -3.23 41.31 -12.37
N ALA A 15 -3.15 42.28 -13.30
CA ALA A 15 -3.18 41.98 -14.73
C ALA A 15 -1.94 41.20 -15.19
N GLU A 16 -0.77 41.40 -14.59
CA GLU A 16 0.43 40.62 -14.91
C GLU A 16 0.39 39.24 -14.26
N LEU A 17 -0.12 39.15 -13.03
CA LEU A 17 -0.34 37.89 -12.33
C LEU A 17 -1.26 36.95 -13.13
N GLU A 18 -2.40 37.46 -13.59
CA GLU A 18 -3.34 36.70 -14.44
C GLU A 18 -2.72 36.29 -15.79
N ARG A 19 -1.99 37.19 -16.45
CA ARG A 19 -1.29 36.90 -17.71
C ARG A 19 -0.22 35.82 -17.56
N GLN A 20 0.62 35.93 -16.53
CA GLN A 20 1.68 34.96 -16.27
C GLN A 20 1.08 33.61 -15.89
N GLY A 21 0.09 33.57 -15.00
CA GLY A 21 -0.61 32.34 -14.62
C GLY A 21 -1.21 31.63 -15.83
N THR A 22 -1.91 32.36 -16.70
CA THR A 22 -2.50 31.82 -17.94
C THR A 22 -1.44 31.20 -18.85
N ARG A 23 -0.34 31.91 -19.09
CA ARG A 23 0.77 31.39 -19.93
C ARG A 23 1.43 30.17 -19.32
N ALA A 24 1.61 30.18 -18.01
CA ALA A 24 2.31 29.13 -17.32
C ALA A 24 1.45 27.84 -17.27
N HIS A 25 0.12 27.94 -17.09
CA HIS A 25 -0.79 26.81 -17.29
C HIS A 25 -0.78 26.29 -18.73
N ALA A 26 -0.87 27.19 -19.73
CA ALA A 26 -0.92 26.80 -21.14
C ALA A 26 0.35 26.05 -21.61
N SER A 27 1.50 26.35 -21.00
CA SER A 27 2.78 25.72 -21.34
C SER A 27 3.13 24.49 -20.50
N ARG A 28 2.38 24.19 -19.42
CA ARG A 28 2.73 23.16 -18.44
C ARG A 28 2.98 21.79 -19.07
N ASN A 29 2.05 21.31 -19.89
CA ASN A 29 2.18 19.98 -20.50
C ASN A 29 3.37 19.89 -21.46
N TRP A 30 3.64 20.98 -22.20
CA TRP A 30 4.80 21.01 -23.09
C TRP A 30 6.11 20.95 -22.31
N VAL A 31 6.24 21.72 -21.21
CA VAL A 31 7.44 21.71 -20.34
C VAL A 31 7.61 20.37 -19.65
N PHE A 32 6.51 19.72 -19.24
CA PHE A 32 6.56 18.37 -18.65
C PHE A 32 7.11 17.33 -19.64
N LEU A 33 6.66 17.36 -20.91
CA LEU A 33 7.04 16.36 -21.90
C LEU A 33 8.38 16.64 -22.59
N HIS A 34 8.78 17.91 -22.72
CA HIS A 34 9.92 18.31 -23.56
C HIS A 34 10.96 19.15 -22.83
N GLY A 35 10.68 19.58 -21.60
CA GLY A 35 11.63 20.33 -20.78
C GLY A 35 12.68 19.44 -20.13
N THR A 36 13.82 20.01 -19.78
CA THR A 36 14.77 19.36 -18.86
C THR A 36 14.17 19.29 -17.45
N ALA A 37 14.71 18.41 -16.60
CA ALA A 37 14.29 18.31 -15.20
C ALA A 37 14.34 19.67 -14.48
N ASP A 38 15.41 20.44 -14.67
CA ASP A 38 15.55 21.79 -14.11
C ASP A 38 14.53 22.79 -14.66
N GLN A 39 14.17 22.68 -15.95
CA GLN A 39 13.15 23.53 -16.56
C GLN A 39 11.77 23.23 -15.98
N PHE A 40 11.44 21.95 -15.82
CA PHE A 40 10.19 21.52 -15.21
C PHE A 40 10.11 21.91 -13.73
N GLY A 41 11.20 21.77 -12.97
CA GLY A 41 11.29 22.22 -11.58
C GLY A 41 10.99 23.72 -11.44
N ARG A 42 11.74 24.55 -12.18
CA ARG A 42 11.53 26.02 -12.17
C ARG A 42 10.15 26.44 -12.65
N HIS A 43 9.60 25.74 -13.65
CA HIS A 43 8.24 26.01 -14.13
C HIS A 43 7.20 25.70 -13.04
N THR A 44 7.33 24.56 -12.37
CA THR A 44 6.44 24.15 -11.28
C THR A 44 6.52 25.09 -10.09
N GLU A 45 7.72 25.50 -9.69
CA GLU A 45 7.91 26.49 -8.62
C GLU A 45 7.21 27.81 -8.97
N ARG A 46 7.47 28.36 -10.16
CA ARG A 46 6.84 29.62 -10.58
C ARG A 46 5.32 29.53 -10.69
N MET A 47 4.81 28.41 -11.19
CA MET A 47 3.37 28.12 -11.24
C MET A 47 2.73 28.21 -9.84
N LEU A 48 3.33 27.52 -8.87
CA LEU A 48 2.83 27.48 -7.50
C LEU A 48 2.86 28.86 -6.83
N GLU A 49 3.90 29.67 -7.07
CA GLU A 49 3.96 31.03 -6.55
C GLU A 49 2.84 31.92 -7.10
N LEU A 50 2.59 31.85 -8.42
CA LEU A 50 1.54 32.61 -9.09
C LEU A 50 0.15 32.21 -8.57
N GLU A 51 -0.10 30.90 -8.41
CA GLU A 51 -1.36 30.37 -7.87
C GLU A 51 -1.59 30.83 -6.43
N GLN A 52 -0.57 30.72 -5.57
CA GLN A 52 -0.67 31.13 -4.17
C GLN A 52 -0.96 32.63 -4.04
N GLU A 53 -0.28 33.48 -4.81
CA GLU A 53 -0.55 34.91 -4.78
C GLU A 53 -1.96 35.24 -5.32
N TYR A 54 -2.40 34.56 -6.37
CA TYR A 54 -3.76 34.75 -6.91
C TYR A 54 -4.83 34.39 -5.86
N LEU A 55 -4.67 33.28 -5.14
CA LEU A 55 -5.55 32.88 -4.05
C LEU A 55 -5.54 33.89 -2.89
N ARG A 56 -4.35 34.40 -2.54
CA ARG A 56 -4.18 35.40 -1.49
C ARG A 56 -4.90 36.71 -1.83
N ARG A 57 -4.83 37.17 -3.08
CA ARG A 57 -5.48 38.42 -3.54
C ARG A 57 -6.97 38.29 -3.82
N HIS A 58 -7.43 37.10 -4.23
CA HIS A 58 -8.81 36.87 -4.67
C HIS A 58 -9.53 35.76 -3.89
N PRO A 59 -9.59 35.81 -2.54
CA PRO A 59 -10.17 34.75 -1.71
C PRO A 59 -11.67 34.50 -1.94
N LYS A 60 -12.37 35.44 -2.60
CA LYS A 60 -13.81 35.34 -2.93
C LYS A 60 -14.11 34.86 -4.35
N ARG A 61 -13.10 34.74 -5.22
CA ARG A 61 -13.28 34.31 -6.64
C ARG A 61 -13.10 32.81 -6.84
N THR A 62 -12.54 32.11 -5.86
CA THR A 62 -12.56 30.65 -5.81
C THR A 62 -13.98 30.22 -5.50
N TRP A 63 -14.57 29.41 -6.37
CA TRP A 63 -15.87 28.77 -6.18
C TRP A 63 -16.01 28.24 -4.75
N GLN A 64 -16.92 28.84 -3.98
CA GLN A 64 -17.36 28.32 -2.68
C GLN A 64 -18.35 27.17 -2.93
N GLY A 65 -17.87 26.05 -3.41
CA GLY A 65 -18.51 24.76 -3.21
C GLY A 65 -17.41 23.80 -2.75
N THR A 66 -17.60 22.87 -1.86
CA THR A 66 -18.71 22.43 -1.02
C THR A 66 -19.04 23.43 0.09
N GLY A 67 -20.34 23.71 0.24
CA GLY A 67 -20.84 24.71 1.17
C GLY A 67 -20.38 24.53 2.61
N ALA A 68 -19.99 25.65 3.22
CA ALA A 68 -20.40 25.92 4.58
C ALA A 68 -21.93 25.97 4.61
N SER A 69 -22.58 24.80 4.63
CA SER A 69 -23.99 24.74 4.99
C SER A 69 -24.07 25.04 6.47
N ALA A 70 -24.76 26.12 6.81
CA ALA A 70 -25.21 26.43 8.16
C ALA A 70 -26.14 25.33 8.76
N ALA A 71 -26.34 24.19 8.07
CA ALA A 71 -27.11 23.03 8.52
C ALA A 71 -26.27 21.85 9.03
N THR A 72 -24.97 22.00 9.30
CA THR A 72 -24.18 20.94 9.96
C THR A 72 -23.11 21.52 10.87
N ALA A 73 -23.53 22.37 11.82
CA ALA A 73 -22.74 22.55 13.02
C ALA A 73 -22.88 21.28 13.87
N VAL A 74 -22.20 20.19 13.46
CA VAL A 74 -21.75 19.19 14.43
C VAL A 74 -21.08 20.01 15.51
N SER A 75 -21.64 19.98 16.74
CA SER A 75 -21.13 20.77 17.85
C SER A 75 -19.61 20.69 17.86
N ARG A 76 -18.90 21.81 18.03
CA ARG A 76 -17.44 21.81 18.11
C ARG A 76 -16.94 20.74 19.10
N VAL A 77 -17.74 20.48 20.14
CA VAL A 77 -17.54 19.40 21.11
C VAL A 77 -17.65 18.01 20.47
N GLU A 78 -18.68 17.75 19.66
CA GLU A 78 -18.82 16.48 18.92
C GLU A 78 -17.73 16.30 17.86
N GLN A 79 -17.29 17.38 17.22
CA GLN A 79 -16.16 17.34 16.30
C GLN A 79 -14.87 16.97 17.03
N ILE A 80 -14.62 17.57 18.21
CA ILE A 80 -13.48 17.21 19.06
C ILE A 80 -13.60 15.75 19.52
N ARG A 81 -14.77 15.30 19.98
CA ARG A 81 -15.02 13.89 20.36
C ARG A 81 -14.77 12.93 19.20
N GLN A 82 -15.15 13.30 17.98
CA GLN A 82 -14.91 12.48 16.80
C GLN A 82 -13.43 12.37 16.49
N VAL A 83 -12.68 13.47 16.55
CA VAL A 83 -11.22 13.45 16.35
C VAL A 83 -10.55 12.58 17.41
N LEU A 84 -10.94 12.71 18.67
CA LEU A 84 -10.39 11.89 19.76
C LEU A 84 -10.65 10.40 19.54
N ARG A 85 -11.87 10.00 19.14
CA ARG A 85 -12.19 8.59 18.85
C ARG A 85 -11.39 8.03 17.67
N VAL A 86 -11.22 8.81 16.61
CA VAL A 86 -10.43 8.39 15.45
C VAL A 86 -8.97 8.23 15.85
N PHE A 87 -8.43 9.19 16.60
CA PHE A 87 -7.06 9.12 17.10
C PHE A 87 -6.86 7.90 18.02
N GLU A 88 -7.79 7.66 18.95
CA GLU A 88 -7.79 6.49 19.83
C GLU A 88 -7.78 5.18 19.02
N SER A 89 -8.65 5.05 18.01
CA SER A 89 -8.66 3.86 17.15
C SER A 89 -7.37 3.68 16.34
N GLN A 90 -6.73 4.77 15.94
CA GLN A 90 -5.47 4.72 15.20
C GLN A 90 -4.31 4.35 16.12
N VAL A 91 -4.29 4.87 17.34
CA VAL A 91 -3.33 4.48 18.37
C VAL A 91 -3.51 3.02 18.73
N ASP A 92 -4.74 2.53 18.94
CA ASP A 92 -5.00 1.13 19.23
C ASP A 92 -4.58 0.19 18.09
N ALA A 93 -4.80 0.61 16.84
CA ALA A 93 -4.34 -0.14 15.67
C ALA A 93 -2.80 -0.22 15.64
N LEU A 94 -2.11 0.91 15.81
CA LEU A 94 -0.65 0.95 15.85
C LEU A 94 -0.09 0.17 17.04
N LEU A 95 -0.72 0.24 18.22
CA LEU A 95 -0.32 -0.54 19.38
C LEU A 95 -0.56 -2.03 19.19
N SER A 96 -1.62 -2.42 18.47
CA SER A 96 -1.87 -3.82 18.10
C SER A 96 -0.84 -4.33 17.10
N GLU A 97 -0.52 -3.56 16.06
CA GLU A 97 0.55 -3.88 15.10
C GLU A 97 1.91 -3.97 15.81
N LEU A 98 2.24 -3.02 16.70
CA LEU A 98 3.45 -3.07 17.50
C LEU A 98 3.45 -4.25 18.48
N ALA A 99 2.30 -4.64 19.04
CA ALA A 99 2.18 -5.82 19.89
C ALA A 99 2.33 -7.11 19.10
N GLU A 100 1.90 -7.15 17.84
CA GLU A 100 2.14 -8.26 16.91
C GLU A 100 3.62 -8.35 16.51
N GLU A 101 4.27 -7.20 16.29
CA GLU A 101 5.71 -7.12 15.98
C GLU A 101 6.61 -7.41 17.20
N GLN A 102 6.17 -7.02 18.41
CA GLN A 102 6.89 -7.25 19.67
C GLN A 102 6.43 -8.49 20.42
N ALA A 103 5.43 -9.22 19.91
CA ALA A 103 5.10 -10.52 20.42
C ALA A 103 6.40 -11.34 20.40
N PRO A 104 6.91 -11.81 21.56
CA PRO A 104 8.01 -12.75 21.55
C PRO A 104 7.56 -13.89 20.64
N GLY A 105 8.44 -14.37 19.76
CA GLY A 105 8.21 -15.53 18.91
C GLY A 105 7.80 -16.74 19.76
N ALA A 106 6.52 -16.79 20.12
CA ALA A 106 5.94 -17.68 21.09
C ALA A 106 5.23 -18.77 20.29
N GLY A 107 6.01 -19.77 19.89
CA GLY A 107 5.51 -21.12 19.67
C GLY A 107 4.44 -21.29 18.59
N GLY A 108 4.76 -20.97 17.33
CA GLY A 108 3.96 -21.30 16.14
C GLY A 108 3.86 -22.80 15.80
N GLN A 109 4.08 -23.71 16.74
CA GLN A 109 4.24 -25.14 16.45
C GLN A 109 2.92 -25.87 16.10
N ARG A 110 1.75 -25.23 16.14
CA ARG A 110 0.45 -25.88 15.85
C ARG A 110 -0.34 -25.30 14.67
N PRO A 111 -0.45 -23.98 14.48
CA PRO A 111 -1.19 -23.42 13.34
C PRO A 111 -0.50 -23.71 12.00
N THR A 112 0.83 -23.63 11.95
CA THR A 112 1.61 -23.89 10.72
C THR A 112 1.63 -25.38 10.37
N GLU A 113 1.72 -26.27 11.35
CA GLU A 113 1.74 -27.72 11.09
C GLU A 113 0.37 -28.23 10.59
N ALA A 114 -0.74 -27.72 11.14
CA ALA A 114 -2.08 -28.05 10.66
C ALA A 114 -2.29 -27.55 9.22
N ALA A 115 -1.86 -26.32 8.91
CA ALA A 115 -1.91 -25.77 7.55
C ALA A 115 -1.02 -26.56 6.57
N LYS A 116 0.18 -27.00 7.00
CA LYS A 116 1.04 -27.90 6.21
C LYS A 116 0.35 -29.24 5.95
N ALA A 117 -0.26 -29.85 6.96
CA ALA A 117 -1.00 -31.11 6.80
C ALA A 117 -2.15 -30.97 5.80
N LEU A 118 -2.95 -29.91 5.90
CA LEU A 118 -4.03 -29.64 4.94
C LEU A 118 -3.50 -29.42 3.52
N LEU A 119 -2.36 -28.73 3.36
CA LEU A 119 -1.74 -28.55 2.05
C LEU A 119 -1.28 -29.89 1.46
N LEU A 120 -0.57 -30.71 2.24
CA LEU A 120 -0.08 -32.01 1.78
C LEU A 120 -1.23 -33.00 1.49
N ALA A 121 -2.34 -32.90 2.23
CA ALA A 121 -3.56 -33.65 1.94
C ALA A 121 -4.15 -33.30 0.57
N ARG A 122 -4.22 -32.00 0.22
CA ARG A 122 -4.64 -31.57 -1.13
C ARG A 122 -3.74 -32.13 -2.22
N PHE A 123 -2.43 -32.20 -1.99
CA PHE A 123 -1.52 -32.88 -2.91
C PHE A 123 -1.80 -34.37 -3.02
N ALA A 124 -2.08 -35.06 -1.92
CA ALA A 124 -2.37 -36.50 -1.91
C ALA A 124 -3.68 -36.84 -2.66
N GLU A 125 -4.69 -35.97 -2.58
CA GLU A 125 -5.96 -36.10 -3.28
C GLU A 125 -5.85 -35.76 -4.79
N ALA A 126 -4.86 -34.95 -5.18
CA ALA A 126 -4.67 -34.55 -6.57
C ALA A 126 -4.19 -35.72 -7.45
N PRO A 127 -4.64 -35.84 -8.72
CA PRO A 127 -4.22 -36.91 -9.62
C PRO A 127 -2.70 -37.01 -9.80
N GLY A 128 -2.14 -38.16 -9.42
CA GLY A 128 -0.70 -38.41 -9.46
C GLY A 128 0.09 -37.72 -8.34
N ALA A 129 -0.58 -37.39 -7.24
CA ALA A 129 -0.02 -36.72 -6.07
C ALA A 129 0.75 -35.43 -6.41
N ARG A 130 0.26 -34.69 -7.42
CA ARG A 130 0.92 -33.53 -7.99
C ARG A 130 -0.06 -32.41 -8.28
N MET A 131 0.42 -31.17 -8.14
CA MET A 131 -0.33 -29.96 -8.50
C MET A 131 0.52 -29.07 -9.40
N HIS A 132 -0.12 -28.29 -10.25
CA HIS A 132 0.61 -27.28 -11.01
C HIS A 132 1.18 -26.21 -10.06
N LYS A 133 2.34 -25.63 -10.37
CA LYS A 133 3.04 -24.69 -9.46
C LYS A 133 2.14 -23.54 -9.00
N LEU A 134 1.31 -22.99 -9.89
CA LEU A 134 0.42 -21.86 -9.56
C LEU A 134 -0.69 -22.29 -8.60
N GLU A 135 -1.24 -23.48 -8.83
CA GLU A 135 -2.29 -24.08 -8.00
C GLU A 135 -1.76 -24.41 -6.59
N ALA A 136 -0.54 -24.94 -6.51
CA ALA A 136 0.15 -25.19 -5.24
C ALA A 136 0.38 -23.90 -4.44
N HIS A 137 0.83 -22.82 -5.11
CA HIS A 137 1.01 -21.52 -4.46
C HIS A 137 -0.31 -20.91 -4.00
N GLN A 138 -1.37 -21.04 -4.80
CA GLN A 138 -2.70 -20.58 -4.41
C GLN A 138 -3.24 -21.36 -3.20
N ALA A 139 -3.16 -22.69 -3.21
CA ALA A 139 -3.58 -23.53 -2.09
C ALA A 139 -2.82 -23.20 -0.79
N ALA A 140 -1.51 -22.95 -0.88
CA ALA A 140 -0.72 -22.51 0.27
C ALA A 140 -1.18 -21.15 0.81
N ARG A 141 -1.52 -20.20 -0.07
CA ARG A 141 -2.03 -18.88 0.33
C ARG A 141 -3.39 -18.96 1.00
N GLU A 142 -4.29 -19.80 0.49
CA GLU A 142 -5.61 -20.05 1.09
C GLU A 142 -5.50 -20.62 2.52
N LEU A 143 -4.43 -21.37 2.80
CA LEU A 143 -4.14 -21.97 4.10
C LEU A 143 -3.28 -21.09 5.00
N GLY A 144 -2.98 -19.85 4.58
CA GLY A 144 -2.19 -18.91 5.37
C GLY A 144 -0.70 -19.26 5.52
N LEU A 145 -0.18 -20.17 4.68
CA LEU A 145 1.25 -20.51 4.71
C LEU A 145 2.08 -19.38 4.10
N SER A 146 3.10 -18.94 4.84
CA SER A 146 4.02 -17.92 4.36
C SER A 146 4.98 -18.47 3.30
N ALA A 147 5.62 -17.59 2.53
CA ALA A 147 6.63 -18.01 1.55
C ALA A 147 7.81 -18.80 2.18
N PRO A 148 8.32 -18.41 3.37
CA PRO A 148 9.27 -19.23 4.14
C PRO A 148 8.74 -20.62 4.51
N ASP A 149 7.49 -20.74 4.96
CA ASP A 149 6.90 -22.04 5.34
C ASP A 149 6.83 -22.99 4.14
N VAL A 150 6.36 -22.47 3.00
CA VAL A 150 6.30 -23.24 1.74
C VAL A 150 7.70 -23.61 1.28
N ALA A 151 8.67 -22.70 1.36
CA ALA A 151 10.05 -23.01 1.01
C ALA A 151 10.66 -24.10 1.90
N GLY A 152 10.30 -24.14 3.19
CA GLY A 152 10.69 -25.18 4.13
C GLY A 152 10.28 -26.59 3.68
N LEU A 153 9.12 -26.73 3.03
CA LEU A 153 8.63 -28.01 2.52
C LEU A 153 9.54 -28.65 1.47
N TYR A 154 10.29 -27.83 0.73
CA TYR A 154 11.27 -28.28 -0.28
C TYR A 154 12.69 -28.42 0.26
N LYS A 155 13.03 -27.69 1.33
CA LYS A 155 14.41 -27.54 1.82
C LYS A 155 14.75 -28.43 3.00
N GLN A 156 13.74 -28.88 3.76
CA GLN A 156 13.97 -29.81 4.86
C GLN A 156 14.46 -31.17 4.35
N ASP A 157 15.08 -31.95 5.25
CA ASP A 157 15.65 -33.26 4.92
C ASP A 157 15.02 -34.33 5.85
N PRO A 158 14.25 -35.29 5.31
CA PRO A 158 13.89 -35.46 3.90
C PRO A 158 12.83 -34.43 3.43
N PRO A 159 12.85 -33.99 2.16
CA PRO A 159 11.92 -32.97 1.66
C PRO A 159 10.49 -33.53 1.61
N LEU A 160 9.47 -32.72 1.91
CA LEU A 160 8.07 -33.18 1.83
C LEU A 160 7.47 -32.92 0.45
N LEU A 161 7.93 -31.88 -0.25
CA LEU A 161 7.56 -31.58 -1.64
C LEU A 161 8.79 -31.57 -2.55
N ALA A 162 8.60 -32.01 -3.79
CA ALA A 162 9.61 -31.95 -4.84
C ALA A 162 9.13 -31.08 -6.01
N ALA A 163 10.07 -30.40 -6.68
CA ALA A 163 9.79 -29.67 -7.91
C ALA A 163 10.11 -30.55 -9.13
N ALA A 164 9.14 -30.76 -10.02
CA ALA A 164 9.37 -31.36 -11.35
C ALA A 164 8.79 -30.46 -12.44
N GLY A 165 9.63 -29.57 -12.98
CA GLY A 165 9.23 -28.60 -13.98
C GLY A 165 8.09 -27.70 -13.50
N ALA A 166 6.97 -27.73 -14.23
CA ALA A 166 5.77 -26.97 -13.92
C ALA A 166 4.94 -27.54 -12.75
N TYR A 167 5.27 -28.75 -12.29
CA TYR A 167 4.51 -29.44 -11.24
C TYR A 167 5.28 -29.48 -9.92
N ARG A 168 4.52 -29.61 -8.84
CA ARG A 168 4.98 -29.91 -7.49
C ARG A 168 4.43 -31.27 -7.12
N LEU A 169 5.26 -32.13 -6.55
CA LEU A 169 4.87 -33.50 -6.19
C LEU A 169 5.01 -33.70 -4.70
N LEU A 170 4.07 -34.48 -4.15
CA LEU A 170 4.21 -35.05 -2.83
C LEU A 170 5.23 -36.18 -2.86
N THR A 171 6.28 -36.02 -2.05
CA THR A 171 7.32 -37.03 -1.88
C THR A 171 6.83 -38.19 -1.01
N GLU A 172 7.63 -39.25 -0.89
CA GLU A 172 7.36 -40.35 0.04
C GLU A 172 7.41 -39.89 1.50
N SER A 173 8.45 -39.17 1.89
CA SER A 173 8.56 -38.48 3.17
C SER A 173 7.38 -37.54 3.44
N GLY A 174 6.87 -36.87 2.41
CA GLY A 174 5.64 -36.06 2.47
C GLY A 174 4.41 -36.86 2.87
N ARG A 175 4.25 -38.07 2.32
CA ARG A 175 3.14 -38.98 2.65
C ARG A 175 3.28 -39.54 4.06
N ASP A 176 4.48 -39.95 4.45
CA ASP A 176 4.76 -40.50 5.78
C ASP A 176 4.55 -39.45 6.87
N TRP A 177 4.98 -38.21 6.60
CA TRP A 177 4.75 -37.07 7.48
C TRP A 177 3.26 -36.78 7.63
N LEU A 178 2.48 -36.81 6.54
CA LEU A 178 1.04 -36.61 6.57
C LEU A 178 0.31 -37.71 7.38
N ALA A 179 0.76 -38.96 7.28
CA ALA A 179 0.19 -40.08 8.03
C ALA A 179 0.38 -39.93 9.55
N THR A 180 1.43 -39.22 9.99
CA THR A 180 1.71 -38.95 11.41
C THR A 180 1.11 -37.63 11.91
N HIS A 181 0.68 -36.75 11.00
CA HIS A 181 0.10 -35.45 11.30
C HIS A 181 -1.23 -35.24 10.54
N PRO A 182 -2.28 -36.03 10.82
CA PRO A 182 -3.57 -35.83 10.18
C PRO A 182 -4.11 -34.45 10.57
N GLY A 183 -4.23 -33.54 9.61
CA GLY A 183 -4.79 -32.22 9.83
C GLY A 183 -6.22 -32.35 10.31
N GLN A 184 -6.45 -32.17 11.62
CA GLN A 184 -7.81 -32.09 12.14
C GLN A 184 -8.42 -30.78 11.63
N ALA A 185 -9.56 -30.94 10.96
CA ALA A 185 -10.37 -29.87 10.38
C ALA A 185 -10.90 -28.89 11.44
#